data_AF-A0AAU9JQZ8-F1
#
_entry.id   AF-A0AAU9JQZ8-F1
#
_cell.length_a   1.000
_cell.length_b   1.000
_cell.length_c   1.000
_cell.angle_alpha   90.00
_cell.angle_beta   90.00
_cell.angle_gamma   90.00
#
_symmetry.space_group_name_H-M   'P 1'
#
loop_
_entity.id
_entity.type
_entity.pdbx_description
1 polymer ?
#
loop_
_entity_poly.entity_id
_entity_poly.type
_entity_poly.pdbx_seq_one_letter_code
_entity_poly.pdbx_strand_id
1 'polypeptide(L)'
;MHNYLYYLYSTTCNACTNQCANCTSASVCTSCVANASFNSATSSCQFNSGYTPVNGACSQCPSSCAACSSLTNCLTCNSNAEVSSNGLCSCKSGFSLDSSNNCIAICNNICTSLSTSNGQNCTACITNAELSELLALAHRMLDMIQP
;
A
#
# COMPACT_ATOMS: atom_id res chain seq x y z
N MET A 1 27.95 24.96 5.53
CA MET A 1 26.87 23.97 5.72
C MET A 1 27.09 22.89 4.69
N HIS A 2 27.48 21.67 5.10
CA HIS A 2 27.64 20.57 4.15
C HIS A 2 26.24 20.17 3.69
N ASN A 3 25.96 20.32 2.39
CA ASN A 3 24.69 19.91 1.83
C ASN A 3 24.75 18.39 1.64
N TYR A 4 24.12 17.67 2.56
CA TYR A 4 24.16 16.21 2.74
C TYR A 4 23.43 15.45 1.62
N LEU A 5 23.65 15.85 0.36
CA LEU A 5 23.12 15.24 -0.85
C LEU A 5 24.19 15.15 -1.94
N TYR A 6 25.42 15.59 -1.65
CA TYR A 6 26.51 15.68 -2.62
C TYR A 6 27.83 15.20 -2.01
N TYR A 7 28.67 14.55 -2.82
CA TYR A 7 30.04 14.16 -2.48
C TYR A 7 31.04 14.88 -3.38
N LEU A 8 32.25 15.12 -2.85
CA LEU A 8 33.31 15.78 -3.61
C LEU A 8 34.06 14.75 -4.46
N TYR A 9 34.12 14.99 -5.78
CA TYR A 9 34.96 14.21 -6.69
C TYR A 9 35.72 15.16 -7.61
N SER A 10 37.05 15.11 -7.54
CA SER A 10 37.94 15.90 -8.41
C SER A 10 37.54 17.38 -8.52
N THR A 11 37.25 18.05 -7.40
CA THR A 11 36.81 19.45 -7.28
C THR A 11 35.36 19.77 -7.67
N THR A 12 34.56 18.77 -8.06
CA THR A 12 33.12 18.93 -8.34
C THR A 12 32.26 18.28 -7.26
N CYS A 13 31.12 18.92 -6.93
CA CYS A 13 30.11 18.32 -6.06
C CYS A 13 29.15 17.49 -6.93
N ASN A 14 29.20 16.17 -6.78
CA ASN A 14 28.32 15.25 -7.49
C ASN A 14 27.20 14.80 -6.56
N ALA A 15 25.99 14.67 -7.10
CA ALA A 15 24.83 14.25 -6.31
C ALA A 15 24.98 12.78 -5.87
N CYS A 16 24.55 12.50 -4.64
CA CYS A 16 24.32 11.15 -4.16
C CYS A 16 23.14 10.50 -4.90
N THR A 17 23.06 9.17 -4.86
CA THR A 17 21.82 8.47 -5.20
C THR A 17 20.68 8.90 -4.27
N ASN A 18 19.46 8.96 -4.80
CA ASN A 18 18.27 9.51 -4.12
C ASN A 18 17.93 8.80 -2.79
N GLN A 19 18.40 7.57 -2.60
CA GLN A 19 18.21 6.79 -1.38
C GLN A 19 19.12 7.24 -0.22
N CYS A 20 20.13 8.05 -0.50
CA CYS A 20 21.25 8.27 0.41
C CYS A 20 21.24 9.68 0.98
N ALA A 21 21.17 9.76 2.30
CA ALA A 21 21.28 11.01 3.05
C ALA A 21 22.74 11.44 3.22
N ASN A 22 23.70 10.52 3.10
CA ASN A 22 25.11 10.84 2.99
C ASN A 22 25.78 9.77 2.13
N CYS A 23 26.75 10.17 1.31
CA CYS A 23 27.46 9.25 0.43
C CYS A 23 28.95 9.62 0.30
N THR A 24 29.80 8.62 0.05
CA THR A 24 31.22 8.80 -0.29
C THR A 24 31.47 8.70 -1.79
N SER A 25 30.52 8.13 -2.53
CA SER A 25 30.45 8.13 -3.98
C SER A 25 28.99 8.04 -4.43
N ALA A 26 28.71 8.15 -5.73
CA ALA A 26 27.35 8.07 -6.26
C ALA A 26 26.56 6.84 -5.78
N SER A 27 27.22 5.70 -5.54
CA SER A 27 26.58 4.43 -5.16
C SER A 27 26.86 3.98 -3.72
N VAL A 28 27.86 4.57 -3.06
CA VAL A 28 28.30 4.18 -1.71
C VAL A 28 27.79 5.18 -0.70
N CYS A 29 26.88 4.72 0.15
CA CYS A 29 26.14 5.51 1.10
C CYS A 29 26.66 5.25 2.51
N THR A 30 26.68 6.29 3.33
CA THR A 30 27.04 6.21 4.75
C THR A 30 25.82 6.36 5.65
N SER A 31 24.74 6.92 5.12
CA SER A 31 23.43 6.96 5.78
C SER A 31 22.32 7.08 4.75
N CYS A 32 21.13 6.63 5.11
CA CYS A 32 19.96 6.62 4.23
C CYS A 32 18.98 7.75 4.58
N VAL A 33 18.21 8.18 3.60
CA VAL A 33 17.07 9.07 3.83
C VAL A 33 15.99 8.35 4.65
N ALA A 34 15.06 9.11 5.24
CA ALA A 34 13.92 8.53 5.96
C ALA A 34 13.15 7.55 5.06
N ASN A 35 12.66 6.44 5.63
CA ASN A 35 11.98 5.36 4.91
C ASN A 35 12.85 4.61 3.88
N ALA A 36 14.18 4.67 4.03
CA ALA A 36 15.12 3.78 3.36
C ALA A 36 15.96 3.01 4.40
N SER A 37 16.33 1.78 4.04
CA SER A 37 17.14 0.88 4.85
C SER A 37 18.54 0.76 4.29
N PHE A 38 19.53 0.74 5.17
CA PHE A 38 20.94 0.57 4.81
C PHE A 38 21.28 -0.90 4.60
N ASN A 39 21.84 -1.23 3.44
CA ASN A 39 22.39 -2.54 3.15
C ASN A 39 23.91 -2.49 3.34
N SER A 40 24.41 -3.13 4.40
CA SER A 40 25.84 -3.15 4.73
C SER A 40 26.67 -3.98 3.75
N ALA A 41 26.10 -4.97 3.07
CA ALA A 41 26.81 -5.80 2.11
C ALA A 41 27.15 -5.03 0.83
N THR A 42 26.27 -4.12 0.40
CA THR A 42 26.49 -3.29 -0.81
C THR A 42 26.85 -1.84 -0.48
N SER A 43 26.89 -1.48 0.80
CA SER A 43 27.04 -0.09 1.27
C SER A 43 26.10 0.88 0.56
N SER A 44 24.85 0.46 0.34
CA SER A 44 23.86 1.24 -0.40
C SER A 44 22.53 1.28 0.35
N CYS A 45 21.70 2.25 0.02
CA CYS A 45 20.39 2.42 0.63
C CYS A 45 19.30 1.93 -0.32
N GLN A 46 18.31 1.23 0.22
CA GLN A 46 17.15 0.80 -0.53
C GLN A 46 15.90 1.36 0.13
N PHE A 47 14.95 1.87 -0.66
CA PHE A 47 13.67 2.30 -0.12
C PHE A 47 12.98 1.11 0.57
N ASN A 48 12.35 1.40 1.69
CA ASN A 48 11.52 0.43 2.39
C ASN A 48 10.35 0.02 1.51
N SER A 49 9.80 -1.17 1.74
CA SER A 49 8.60 -1.61 1.05
C SER A 49 7.48 -0.56 1.21
N GLY A 50 6.78 -0.26 0.13
CA GLY A 50 5.75 0.78 0.10
C GLY A 50 6.28 2.20 -0.08
N TYR A 51 7.56 2.41 -0.43
CA TYR A 51 8.11 3.72 -0.77
C TYR A 51 8.83 3.72 -2.12
N THR A 52 8.80 4.85 -2.82
CA THR A 52 9.37 5.02 -4.16
C THR A 52 9.99 6.42 -4.32
N PRO A 53 11.02 6.62 -5.15
CA PRO A 53 11.63 7.92 -5.35
C PRO A 53 10.74 8.82 -6.22
N VAL A 54 10.42 10.01 -5.73
CA VAL A 54 9.72 11.05 -6.48
C VAL A 54 10.48 12.35 -6.31
N ASN A 55 11.02 12.91 -7.40
CA ASN A 55 11.82 14.14 -7.39
C ASN A 55 12.96 14.14 -6.34
N GLY A 56 13.60 12.99 -6.12
CA GLY A 56 14.68 12.85 -5.14
C GLY A 56 14.24 12.67 -3.68
N ALA A 57 12.94 12.58 -3.41
CA ALA A 57 12.39 12.30 -2.08
C ALA A 57 11.72 10.93 -2.02
N CYS A 58 11.69 10.33 -0.83
CA CYS A 58 10.87 9.15 -0.54
C CYS A 58 9.40 9.53 -0.48
N SER A 59 8.59 9.00 -1.40
CA SER A 59 7.13 9.11 -1.32
C SER A 59 6.51 7.75 -1.06
N GLN A 60 5.50 7.72 -0.20
CA GLN A 60 4.75 6.50 0.07
C GLN A 60 3.97 6.10 -1.18
N CYS A 61 3.96 4.81 -1.48
CA CYS A 61 3.16 4.22 -2.52
C CYS A 61 1.66 4.43 -2.25
N PRO A 62 0.81 4.41 -3.28
CA PRO A 62 -0.64 4.41 -3.10
C PRO A 62 -1.07 3.32 -2.12
N SER A 63 -2.07 3.60 -1.30
CA SER A 63 -2.51 2.71 -0.21
C SER A 63 -2.98 1.33 -0.68
N SER A 64 -3.33 1.17 -1.96
CA SER A 64 -3.68 -0.11 -2.58
C SER A 64 -2.46 -1.00 -2.91
N CYS A 65 -1.24 -0.47 -2.82
CA CYS A 65 -0.02 -1.07 -3.35
C CYS A 65 0.99 -1.42 -2.26
N ALA A 66 1.49 -2.65 -2.30
CA ALA A 66 2.54 -3.12 -1.39
C ALA A 66 3.92 -2.60 -1.81
N ALA A 67 4.15 -2.49 -3.12
CA ALA A 67 5.32 -1.84 -3.71
C ALA A 67 4.95 -1.16 -5.03
N CYS A 68 5.64 -0.07 -5.37
CA CYS A 68 5.37 0.72 -6.56
C CYS A 68 6.65 1.23 -7.22
N SER A 69 6.66 1.29 -8.56
CA SER A 69 7.74 1.91 -9.33
C SER A 69 7.57 3.41 -9.46
N SER A 70 6.34 3.89 -9.27
CA SER A 70 5.97 5.30 -9.22
C SER A 70 4.63 5.46 -8.52
N LEU A 71 4.21 6.69 -8.21
CA LEU A 71 2.91 6.95 -7.58
C LEU A 71 1.70 6.56 -8.44
N THR A 72 1.92 6.24 -9.71
CA THR A 72 0.87 5.82 -10.65
C THR A 72 1.04 4.38 -11.13
N ASN A 73 2.15 3.70 -10.78
CA ASN A 73 2.41 2.33 -11.20
C ASN A 73 2.86 1.46 -10.04
N CYS A 74 2.07 0.45 -9.76
CA CYS A 74 2.29 -0.53 -8.70
C CYS A 74 2.98 -1.76 -9.26
N LEU A 75 4.02 -2.21 -8.56
CA LEU A 75 4.75 -3.42 -8.88
C LEU A 75 4.07 -4.63 -8.24
N THR A 76 3.63 -4.46 -7.00
CA THR A 76 2.91 -5.47 -6.24
C THR A 76 1.76 -4.83 -5.48
N CYS A 77 0.67 -5.58 -5.36
CA CYS A 77 -0.53 -5.14 -4.67
C CYS A 77 -0.59 -5.70 -3.25
N ASN A 78 -1.37 -5.01 -2.42
CA ASN A 78 -1.75 -5.57 -1.12
C ASN A 78 -2.56 -6.86 -1.29
N SER A 79 -2.74 -7.59 -0.19
CA SER A 79 -3.47 -8.86 -0.19
C SER A 79 -4.83 -8.73 -0.88
N ASN A 80 -5.18 -9.74 -1.67
CA ASN A 80 -6.45 -9.83 -2.42
C ASN A 80 -6.67 -8.74 -3.50
N ALA A 81 -5.63 -8.01 -3.87
CA ALA A 81 -5.62 -7.12 -5.02
C ALA A 81 -4.72 -7.64 -6.15
N GLU A 82 -4.95 -7.13 -7.35
CA GLU A 82 -4.16 -7.38 -8.56
C GLU A 82 -3.90 -6.09 -9.34
N VAL A 83 -2.79 -6.06 -10.07
CA VAL A 83 -2.43 -4.90 -10.89
C VAL A 83 -3.40 -4.84 -12.06
N SER A 84 -4.14 -3.74 -12.13
CA SER A 84 -5.08 -3.44 -13.20
C SER A 84 -4.37 -2.80 -14.39
N SER A 85 -5.08 -2.71 -15.52
CA SER A 85 -4.55 -2.15 -16.77
C SER A 85 -4.15 -0.67 -16.68
N ASN A 86 -4.62 0.04 -15.64
CA ASN A 86 -4.25 1.42 -15.34
C ASN A 86 -2.96 1.55 -14.53
N GLY A 87 -2.26 0.44 -14.23
CA GLY A 87 -1.04 0.42 -13.44
C GLY A 87 -1.28 0.50 -11.92
N LEU A 88 -2.53 0.59 -11.45
CA LEU A 88 -2.88 0.61 -10.03
C LEU A 88 -3.45 -0.74 -9.59
N CYS A 89 -3.52 -0.94 -8.29
CA CYS A 89 -4.07 -2.16 -7.71
C CYS A 89 -5.59 -2.06 -7.57
N SER A 90 -6.29 -3.06 -8.10
CA SER A 90 -7.73 -3.24 -7.93
C SER A 90 -8.01 -4.53 -7.17
N CYS A 91 -9.05 -4.56 -6.35
CA CYS A 91 -9.43 -5.79 -5.66
C CYS A 91 -9.80 -6.88 -6.68
N LYS A 92 -9.33 -8.11 -6.42
CA LYS A 92 -9.68 -9.27 -7.24
C LYS A 92 -11.18 -9.50 -7.20
N SER A 93 -11.70 -10.24 -8.19
CA SER A 93 -13.10 -10.65 -8.20
C SER A 93 -13.50 -11.31 -6.87
N GLY A 94 -14.61 -10.86 -6.28
CA GLY A 94 -15.06 -11.30 -4.96
C GLY A 94 -14.51 -10.50 -3.78
N PHE A 95 -13.75 -9.42 -4.01
CA PHE A 95 -13.24 -8.51 -2.96
C PHE A 95 -13.62 -7.05 -3.26
N SER A 96 -13.81 -6.24 -2.22
CA SER A 96 -14.10 -4.81 -2.27
C SER A 96 -13.18 -4.02 -1.35
N LEU A 97 -12.89 -2.75 -1.68
CA LEU A 97 -12.12 -1.87 -0.81
C LEU A 97 -12.93 -1.49 0.44
N ASP A 98 -12.30 -1.57 1.62
CA ASP A 98 -12.81 -0.99 2.86
C ASP A 98 -12.42 0.51 2.98
N SER A 99 -12.80 1.13 4.10
CA SER A 99 -12.44 2.53 4.44
C SER A 99 -10.95 2.76 4.72
N SER A 100 -10.19 1.69 4.92
CA SER A 100 -8.74 1.69 5.18
C SER A 100 -7.92 1.27 3.95
N ASN A 101 -8.57 1.19 2.78
CA ASN A 101 -8.01 0.76 1.51
C ASN A 101 -7.54 -0.71 1.43
N ASN A 102 -8.06 -1.59 2.27
CA ASN A 102 -7.82 -3.03 2.21
C ASN A 102 -8.87 -3.73 1.34
N CYS A 103 -8.44 -4.73 0.56
CA CYS A 103 -9.36 -5.57 -0.19
C CYS A 103 -9.92 -6.67 0.71
N ILE A 104 -11.17 -6.48 1.14
CA ILE A 104 -11.93 -7.41 1.97
C ILE A 104 -12.88 -8.22 1.11
N ALA A 105 -13.13 -9.48 1.49
CA ALA A 105 -13.98 -10.35 0.69
C ALA A 105 -15.45 -9.91 0.75
N ILE A 106 -16.12 -9.91 -0.40
CA ILE A 106 -17.54 -9.61 -0.53
C ILE A 106 -18.31 -10.84 -0.06
N CYS A 107 -18.91 -10.74 1.13
CA CYS A 107 -19.63 -11.83 1.79
C CYS A 107 -20.82 -12.41 0.99
N ASN A 108 -21.26 -11.77 -0.10
CA ASN A 108 -22.38 -12.26 -0.91
C ASN A 108 -22.08 -13.60 -1.62
N ASN A 109 -20.82 -13.88 -2.00
CA ASN A 109 -20.48 -15.08 -2.80
C ASN A 109 -19.69 -16.17 -2.02
N ILE A 110 -19.41 -15.93 -0.74
CA ILE A 110 -18.67 -16.85 0.15
C ILE A 110 -19.37 -17.01 1.50
N CYS A 111 -20.68 -16.80 1.48
CA CYS A 111 -21.51 -16.89 2.66
C CYS A 111 -21.65 -18.34 3.12
N THR A 112 -21.24 -18.63 4.34
CA THR A 112 -21.38 -19.96 4.95
C THR A 112 -22.67 -20.10 5.75
N SER A 113 -23.34 -18.99 6.08
CA SER A 113 -24.64 -19.02 6.75
C SER A 113 -25.52 -17.86 6.31
N LEU A 114 -26.72 -18.19 5.81
CA LEU A 114 -27.74 -17.24 5.39
C LEU A 114 -28.82 -17.12 6.47
N SER A 115 -29.32 -15.91 6.73
CA SER A 115 -30.50 -15.74 7.58
C SER A 115 -31.77 -16.17 6.83
N THR A 116 -32.59 -17.00 7.48
CA THR A 116 -33.83 -17.58 6.93
C THR A 116 -34.97 -16.58 6.75
N SER A 117 -34.75 -15.30 7.04
CA SER A 117 -35.79 -14.27 6.93
C SER A 117 -35.90 -13.63 5.55
N ASN A 118 -34.94 -13.82 4.62
CA ASN A 118 -35.10 -13.40 3.20
C ASN A 118 -34.01 -13.88 2.21
N GLY A 119 -33.17 -14.88 2.56
CA GLY A 119 -32.25 -15.54 1.61
C GLY A 119 -31.13 -14.68 1.01
N GLN A 120 -31.05 -13.39 1.35
CA GLN A 120 -30.10 -12.42 0.80
C GLN A 120 -29.13 -11.85 1.84
N ASN A 121 -29.31 -12.22 3.13
CA ASN A 121 -28.50 -11.70 4.23
C ASN A 121 -27.48 -12.74 4.71
N CYS A 122 -26.20 -12.42 4.49
CA CYS A 122 -25.09 -13.24 4.94
C CYS A 122 -24.73 -12.95 6.40
N THR A 123 -24.80 -13.97 7.27
CA THR A 123 -24.55 -13.84 8.72
C THR A 123 -23.24 -14.47 9.17
N ALA A 124 -22.64 -15.32 8.34
CA ALA A 124 -21.29 -15.83 8.54
C ALA A 124 -20.62 -16.04 7.19
N CYS A 125 -19.33 -15.68 7.12
CA CYS A 125 -18.49 -15.84 5.93
C CYS A 125 -17.34 -16.78 6.29
N ILE A 126 -16.74 -17.46 5.32
CA ILE A 126 -15.49 -18.21 5.55
C ILE A 126 -14.44 -17.27 6.17
N THR A 127 -13.68 -17.80 7.12
CA THR A 127 -12.72 -17.07 7.97
C THR A 127 -11.82 -16.14 7.14
N ASN A 128 -11.66 -14.88 7.59
CA ASN A 128 -10.99 -13.72 6.95
C ASN A 128 -11.87 -12.73 6.16
N ALA A 129 -13.20 -12.77 6.29
CA ALA A 129 -14.08 -11.72 5.80
C ALA A 129 -14.64 -10.91 6.98
N GLU A 130 -14.26 -9.63 7.10
CA GLU A 130 -14.89 -8.72 8.05
C GLU A 130 -16.16 -8.11 7.44
N LEU A 131 -17.24 -8.13 8.22
CA LEU A 131 -18.53 -7.55 7.86
C LEU A 131 -18.43 -6.02 7.98
N SER A 132 -18.31 -5.31 6.86
CA SER A 132 -18.23 -3.84 6.88
C SER A 132 -19.47 -3.22 7.53
N GLU A 133 -19.27 -2.38 8.55
CA GLU A 133 -20.32 -1.71 9.36
C GLU A 133 -21.32 -0.89 8.53
N LEU A 134 -20.99 -0.54 7.28
CA LEU A 134 -21.89 0.19 6.38
C LEU A 134 -23.13 -0.65 5.99
N LEU A 135 -23.04 -1.98 6.01
CA LEU A 135 -24.18 -2.88 5.76
C LEU A 135 -25.03 -3.11 7.02
N ALA A 136 -24.46 -2.91 8.22
CA ALA A 136 -25.14 -3.06 9.49
C ALA A 136 -26.05 -1.85 9.80
N LEU A 137 -25.64 -0.64 9.40
CA LEU A 137 -26.42 0.59 9.62
C LEU A 137 -27.64 0.72 8.70
N ALA A 138 -27.61 0.14 7.49
CA ALA A 138 -28.77 0.12 6.59
C ALA A 138 -29.94 -0.72 7.14
N HIS A 139 -29.68 -1.68 8.04
CA HIS A 139 -30.71 -2.52 8.64
C HIS A 139 -31.37 -1.90 9.88
N ARG A 140 -30.67 -1.08 10.69
CA ARG A 140 -31.28 -0.44 11.88
C ARG A 140 -32.33 0.63 11.55
N MET A 141 -32.44 1.07 10.29
CA MET A 141 -33.46 2.01 9.85
C MET A 141 -34.78 1.35 9.40
N LEU A 142 -34.80 0.02 9.21
CA LEU A 142 -36.02 -0.71 8.81
C LEU A 142 -36.78 -1.30 10.02
N ASP A 143 -36.17 -1.40 11.20
CA ASP A 143 -36.81 -1.89 12.44
C ASP A 143 -37.70 -0.85 13.17
N MET A 144 -37.91 0.35 12.61
CA MET A 144 -38.81 1.38 13.18
C MET A 144 -40.08 1.64 12.36
N ILE A 145 -40.36 0.83 11.33
CA ILE A 145 -41.58 0.98 10.51
C ILE A 145 -42.21 -0.39 10.22
N GLN A 146 -42.61 -1.10 11.25
CA GLN A 146 -43.75 -2.02 11.15
C GLN A 146 -44.58 -1.88 12.44
N PRO A 147 -45.90 -1.60 12.33
CA PRO A 147 -46.80 -1.50 13.48
C PRO A 147 -47.00 -2.83 14.20
#